data_AF-A0A1J4WCU8-F1
#
_entry.id   AF-A0A1J4WCU8-F1
#
_cell.length_a   1.000
_cell.length_b   1.000
_cell.length_c   1.000
_cell.angle_alpha   90.00
_cell.angle_beta   90.00
_cell.angle_gamma   90.00
#
_symmetry.space_group_name_H-M   'P 1'
#
loop_
_entity.id
_entity.type
_entity.pdbx_description
1 polymer ?
#
loop_
_entity_poly.entity_id
_entity_poly.type
_entity_poly.pdbx_seq_one_letter_code
_entity_poly.pdbx_strand_id
1 'polypeptide(L)'
;MNKIKEKQNFKKTFPRIPENWQGILWSCNIKKLDWEKDKNYIIHQVLMYGDLNDIALLFKIYSKKEMREVFKKKPMKIYTPQTFNFIKKIILGIRDKSLSPEKYVKTLY
;
A
#
# COMPACT_ATOMS: atom_id res chain seq x y z
N MET A 1 6.35 -42.50 -13.35
CA MET A 1 6.50 -41.26 -14.14
C MET A 1 5.64 -40.18 -13.49
N ASN A 2 6.19 -39.34 -12.62
CA ASN A 2 5.46 -38.20 -12.03
C ASN A 2 6.48 -37.08 -11.72
N LYS A 3 6.64 -36.16 -12.68
CA LYS A 3 7.36 -34.90 -12.46
C LYS A 3 6.44 -33.99 -11.65
N ILE A 4 6.64 -33.97 -10.33
CA ILE A 4 6.07 -32.94 -9.45
C ILE A 4 6.65 -31.61 -9.95
N LYS A 5 5.78 -30.76 -10.51
CA LYS A 5 6.16 -29.45 -11.04
C LYS A 5 6.72 -28.61 -9.89
N GLU A 6 8.04 -28.46 -9.86
CA GLU A 6 8.72 -27.43 -9.06
C GLU A 6 8.06 -26.09 -9.39
N LYS A 7 7.37 -25.51 -8.40
CA LYS A 7 6.93 -24.12 -8.47
C LYS A 7 8.20 -23.28 -8.57
N GLN A 8 8.49 -22.80 -9.77
CA GLN A 8 9.59 -21.87 -10.01
C GLN A 8 9.43 -20.68 -9.06
N ASN A 9 10.32 -20.58 -8.07
CA ASN A 9 10.44 -19.42 -7.20
C ASN A 9 11.01 -18.26 -8.02
N PHE A 10 10.14 -17.49 -8.68
CA PHE A 10 10.51 -16.20 -9.22
C PHE A 10 10.89 -15.29 -8.05
N LYS A 11 12.19 -15.07 -7.85
CA LYS A 11 12.68 -14.03 -6.92
C LYS A 11 12.13 -12.70 -7.41
N LYS A 12 11.20 -12.12 -6.65
CA LYS A 12 10.66 -10.79 -6.91
C LYS A 12 11.81 -9.80 -6.78
N THR A 13 12.29 -9.23 -7.89
CA THR A 13 13.29 -8.18 -7.85
C THR A 13 12.56 -6.87 -7.59
N PHE A 14 12.84 -6.26 -6.45
CA PHE A 14 12.24 -4.98 -6.09
C PHE A 14 13.07 -3.85 -6.73
N PRO A 15 12.45 -2.94 -7.51
CA PRO A 15 13.15 -1.75 -7.97
C PRO A 15 13.49 -0.85 -6.79
N ARG A 16 14.41 0.09 -6.95
CA ARG A 16 14.62 1.13 -5.93
C ARG A 16 13.37 1.98 -5.78
N ILE A 17 13.11 2.47 -4.57
CA ILE A 17 12.04 3.45 -4.32
C ILE A 17 12.32 4.70 -5.18
N PRO A 18 11.33 5.20 -5.95
CA PRO A 18 11.50 6.37 -6.79
C PRO A 18 11.93 7.61 -6.00
N GLU A 19 12.85 8.42 -6.55
CA GLU A 19 13.37 9.59 -5.83
C GLU A 19 12.32 10.68 -5.64
N ASN A 20 11.39 10.82 -6.58
CA ASN A 20 10.25 11.74 -6.48
C ASN A 20 9.27 11.37 -5.35
N TRP A 21 9.34 10.16 -4.79
CA TRP A 21 8.53 9.79 -3.63
C TRP A 21 9.00 10.42 -2.32
N GLN A 22 10.10 11.17 -2.29
CA GLN A 22 10.52 11.86 -1.07
C GLN A 22 9.43 12.81 -0.53
N GLY A 23 8.63 13.43 -1.41
CA GLY A 23 7.48 14.26 -1.03
C GLY A 23 6.28 13.47 -0.51
N ILE A 24 6.15 12.18 -0.85
CA ILE A 24 5.11 11.26 -0.35
C ILE A 24 5.57 10.55 0.93
N LEU A 25 6.85 10.25 1.03
CA LEU A 25 7.48 9.48 2.10
C LEU A 25 8.32 10.37 3.03
N TRP A 26 7.91 11.63 3.21
CA TRP A 26 8.70 12.70 3.84
C TRP A 26 9.19 12.42 5.26
N SER A 27 8.54 11.50 5.98
CA SER A 27 8.94 11.17 7.36
C SER A 27 10.20 10.30 7.43
N CYS A 28 10.72 9.82 6.30
CA CYS A 28 11.89 8.96 6.23
C CYS A 28 12.80 9.34 5.05
N ASN A 29 14.09 8.98 5.17
CA ASN A 29 14.99 9.02 4.03
C ASN A 29 14.70 7.82 3.11
N ILE A 30 14.20 8.09 1.89
CA ILE A 30 13.80 7.06 0.94
C ILE A 30 14.92 6.08 0.57
N LYS A 31 16.20 6.49 0.71
CA LYS A 31 17.35 5.62 0.41
C LYS A 31 17.57 4.54 1.47
N LYS A 32 16.95 4.67 2.63
CA LYS A 32 17.03 3.72 3.75
C LYS A 32 15.77 2.85 3.89
N LEU A 33 14.72 3.15 3.13
CA LEU A 33 13.47 2.41 3.18
C LEU A 33 13.60 1.07 2.43
N ASP A 34 12.95 0.06 2.98
CA ASP A 34 12.88 -1.29 2.45
C ASP A 34 11.41 -1.66 2.17
N TRP A 35 11.14 -2.24 1.00
CA TRP A 35 9.78 -2.57 0.58
C TRP A 35 9.08 -3.55 1.51
N GLU A 36 9.78 -4.49 2.14
CA GLU A 36 9.12 -5.45 3.02
C GLU A 36 9.02 -4.94 4.47
N LYS A 37 10.10 -4.36 4.99
CA LYS A 37 10.15 -3.87 6.37
C LYS A 37 9.24 -2.66 6.58
N ASP A 38 9.24 -1.72 5.63
CA ASP A 38 8.50 -0.46 5.73
C ASP A 38 7.17 -0.49 4.98
N LYS A 39 6.75 -1.68 4.54
CA LYS A 39 5.55 -1.94 3.74
C LYS A 39 4.31 -1.17 4.19
N ASN A 40 4.00 -1.22 5.48
CA ASN A 40 2.79 -0.57 6.01
C ASN A 40 2.82 0.94 5.82
N TYR A 41 3.96 1.57 6.08
CA TYR A 41 4.16 3.01 5.92
C TYR A 41 4.08 3.40 4.44
N ILE A 42 4.85 2.72 3.59
CA ILE A 42 4.89 3.00 2.14
C ILE A 42 3.49 2.88 1.53
N ILE A 43 2.77 1.79 1.85
CA ILE A 43 1.42 1.56 1.32
C ILE A 43 0.47 2.69 1.75
N HIS A 44 0.43 3.02 3.04
CA HIS A 44 -0.52 4.03 3.51
C HIS A 44 -0.21 5.42 2.98
N GLN A 45 1.07 5.81 2.93
CA GLN A 45 1.50 7.09 2.40
C GLN A 45 1.15 7.24 0.92
N VAL A 46 1.52 6.26 0.09
CA VAL A 46 1.23 6.30 -1.36
C VAL A 46 -0.27 6.27 -1.63
N LEU A 47 -1.05 5.47 -0.90
CA LEU A 47 -2.51 5.46 -1.06
C LEU A 47 -3.17 6.77 -0.64
N MET A 48 -2.57 7.55 0.26
CA MET A 48 -3.15 8.82 0.71
C MET A 48 -2.68 10.01 -0.14
N TYR A 49 -1.40 10.05 -0.50
CA TYR A 49 -0.75 11.24 -1.06
C TYR A 49 -0.18 11.04 -2.46
N GLY A 50 -0.10 9.81 -2.97
CA GLY A 50 0.38 9.52 -4.31
C GLY A 50 -0.71 9.70 -5.38
N ASP A 51 -0.27 9.82 -6.63
CA ASP A 51 -1.16 9.84 -7.79
C ASP A 51 -1.52 8.42 -8.27
N LEU A 52 -2.26 8.31 -9.36
CA LEU A 52 -2.65 7.00 -9.91
C LEU A 52 -1.45 6.21 -10.46
N ASN A 53 -0.39 6.87 -10.93
CA ASN A 53 0.83 6.21 -11.42
C ASN A 53 1.62 5.63 -10.23
N ASP A 54 1.71 6.37 -9.12
CA ASP A 54 2.35 5.92 -7.89
C ASP A 54 1.62 4.70 -7.31
N ILE A 55 0.29 4.76 -7.28
CA ILE A 55 -0.56 3.63 -6.87
C ILE A 55 -0.36 2.44 -7.82
N ALA A 56 -0.29 2.67 -9.14
CA ALA A 56 -0.04 1.61 -10.11
C ALA A 56 1.34 0.94 -9.90
N LEU A 57 2.37 1.72 -9.57
CA LEU A 57 3.68 1.17 -9.21
C LEU A 57 3.58 0.32 -7.95
N LEU A 58 2.85 0.78 -6.93
CA LEU A 58 2.62 0.03 -5.69
C LEU A 58 2.00 -1.35 -5.97
N PHE A 59 1.10 -1.48 -6.95
CA PHE A 59 0.52 -2.77 -7.36
C PHE A 59 1.48 -3.67 -8.16
N LYS A 60 2.54 -3.13 -8.75
CA LYS A 60 3.64 -3.96 -9.31
C LYS A 60 4.48 -4.58 -8.19
N ILE A 61 4.56 -3.90 -7.05
CA ILE A 61 5.34 -4.32 -5.87
C ILE A 61 4.56 -5.28 -4.98
N TYR A 62 3.31 -4.93 -4.63
CA TYR A 62 2.46 -5.73 -3.74
C TYR A 62 1.22 -6.21 -4.47
N SER A 63 0.84 -7.45 -4.23
CA SER A 63 -0.43 -7.94 -4.74
C SER A 63 -1.61 -7.19 -4.10
N LYS A 64 -2.73 -7.13 -4.83
CA LYS A 64 -3.97 -6.55 -4.28
C LYS A 64 -4.41 -7.21 -2.96
N LYS A 65 -4.10 -8.50 -2.77
CA LYS A 65 -4.36 -9.22 -1.52
C LYS A 65 -3.52 -8.65 -0.37
N GLU A 66 -2.21 -8.51 -0.56
CA GLU A 66 -1.30 -7.93 0.45
C GLU A 66 -1.70 -6.50 0.81
N MET A 67 -2.00 -5.68 -0.20
CA MET A 67 -2.49 -4.33 -0.04
C MET A 67 -3.75 -4.27 0.84
N ARG A 68 -4.73 -5.15 0.57
CA ARG A 68 -5.96 -5.26 1.37
C ARG A 68 -5.68 -5.71 2.81
N GLU A 69 -4.78 -6.67 2.99
CA GLU A 69 -4.41 -7.17 4.31
C GLU A 69 -3.75 -6.08 5.15
N VAL A 70 -2.79 -5.33 4.59
CA VAL A 70 -2.17 -4.18 5.25
C VAL A 70 -3.23 -3.15 5.61
N PHE A 71 -4.05 -2.75 4.62
CA PHE A 71 -5.08 -1.74 4.84
C PHE A 71 -6.06 -2.15 5.95
N LYS A 72 -6.46 -3.43 6.05
CA LYS A 72 -7.37 -3.92 7.09
C LYS A 72 -6.72 -4.11 8.46
N LYS A 73 -5.52 -4.70 8.51
CA LYS A 73 -4.89 -5.16 9.76
C LYS A 73 -4.01 -4.11 10.42
N LYS A 74 -3.52 -3.12 9.65
CA LYS A 74 -2.58 -2.10 10.10
C LYS A 74 -3.09 -0.70 9.74
N PRO A 75 -4.29 -0.30 10.20
CA PRO A 75 -4.89 0.98 9.84
C PRO A 75 -3.98 2.16 10.23
N MET A 76 -3.99 3.21 9.41
CA MET A 76 -3.22 4.43 9.63
C MET A 76 -4.13 5.65 9.54
N LYS A 77 -4.13 6.49 10.59
CA LYS A 77 -5.03 7.64 10.75
C LYS A 77 -4.53 8.90 10.02
N ILE A 78 -4.36 8.81 8.71
CA ILE A 78 -3.85 9.90 7.84
C ILE A 78 -4.83 10.33 6.75
N TYR A 79 -5.90 9.57 6.53
CA TYR A 79 -6.77 9.75 5.38
C TYR A 79 -7.73 10.92 5.56
N THR A 80 -8.12 11.54 4.46
CA THR A 80 -9.35 12.32 4.37
C THR A 80 -10.55 11.38 4.14
N PRO A 81 -11.79 11.81 4.46
CA PRO A 81 -12.98 11.00 4.18
C PRO A 81 -13.10 10.60 2.70
N GLN A 82 -12.76 11.49 1.78
CA GLN A 82 -12.85 11.28 0.33
C GLN A 82 -11.84 10.24 -0.14
N THR A 83 -10.56 10.43 0.20
CA THR A 83 -9.50 9.50 -0.19
C THR A 83 -9.71 8.13 0.46
N PHE A 84 -10.10 8.07 1.74
CA PHE A 84 -10.44 6.80 2.39
C PHE A 84 -11.50 6.02 1.60
N ASN A 85 -12.60 6.69 1.20
CA ASN A 85 -13.67 6.05 0.44
C ASN A 85 -13.21 5.61 -0.95
N PHE A 86 -12.46 6.46 -1.66
CA PHE A 86 -11.90 6.14 -2.97
C PHE A 86 -10.99 4.91 -2.90
N ILE A 87 -10.02 4.91 -1.97
CA ILE A 87 -9.09 3.81 -1.79
C ILE A 87 -9.80 2.53 -1.37
N LYS A 88 -10.68 2.60 -0.36
CA LYS A 88 -11.43 1.45 0.14
C LYS A 88 -12.27 0.82 -0.97
N LYS A 89 -13.10 1.63 -1.65
CA LYS A 89 -14.15 1.11 -2.54
C LYS A 89 -13.65 0.87 -3.96
N ILE A 90 -12.85 1.78 -4.51
CA ILE A 90 -12.43 1.77 -5.92
C ILE A 90 -11.11 1.02 -6.07
N ILE A 91 -10.06 1.49 -5.40
CA ILE A 91 -8.71 0.92 -5.55
C ILE A 91 -8.63 -0.51 -4.99
N LEU A 92 -9.05 -0.70 -3.73
CA LEU A 92 -8.92 -1.99 -3.04
C LEU A 92 -10.15 -2.91 -3.18
N GLY A 93 -11.30 -2.37 -3.57
CA GLY A 93 -12.54 -3.13 -3.74
C GLY A 93 -13.05 -3.77 -2.43
N ILE A 94 -12.82 -3.11 -1.29
CA ILE A 94 -13.25 -3.57 0.03
C ILE A 94 -14.69 -3.06 0.29
N ARG A 95 -15.66 -3.97 0.17
CA ARG A 95 -17.08 -3.68 0.46
C ARG A 95 -17.49 -3.95 1.91
N ASP A 96 -16.54 -4.41 2.71
CA ASP A 96 -16.71 -4.76 4.11
C ASP A 96 -17.13 -3.52 4.93
N LYS A 97 -18.31 -3.60 5.53
CA LYS A 97 -18.87 -2.53 6.38
C LYS A 97 -18.20 -2.47 7.75
N SER A 98 -17.46 -3.50 8.17
CA SER A 98 -16.79 -3.55 9.48
C SER A 98 -15.55 -2.65 9.59
N LEU A 99 -15.00 -2.14 8.48
CA LEU A 99 -13.93 -1.14 8.54
C LEU A 99 -14.49 0.20 9.04
N SER A 100 -14.27 0.48 10.32
CA SER A 100 -14.56 1.78 10.93
C SER A 100 -13.66 2.87 10.32
N PRO A 101 -14.24 3.95 9.76
CA PRO A 101 -13.50 5.11 9.28
C PRO A 101 -12.65 5.81 10.35
N GLU A 102 -13.03 5.72 11.63
CA GLU A 102 -12.33 6.41 12.75
C GLU A 102 -10.86 5.99 12.89
N LYS A 103 -10.54 4.78 12.44
CA LYS A 103 -9.18 4.23 12.45
C LYS A 103 -8.29 4.79 11.33
N TYR A 104 -8.88 5.44 10.33
CA TYR A 104 -8.19 5.90 9.12
C TYR A 104 -8.28 7.40 8.90
N VAL A 105 -9.45 7.97 9.17
CA VAL A 105 -9.75 9.36 8.85
C VAL A 105 -9.22 10.25 9.97
N LYS A 106 -8.36 11.20 9.61
CA LYS A 106 -7.95 12.26 10.54
C LYS A 106 -9.10 13.24 10.71
N THR A 107 -9.40 13.63 11.94
CA THR A 107 -10.35 14.71 12.20
C THR A 107 -9.69 16.01 11.76
N LEU A 108 -10.34 16.74 10.86
CA LEU A 108 -10.00 18.14 10.60
C LEU A 108 -10.59 18.92 11.78
N TYR A 109 -9.72 19.53 12.59
CA TYR A 109 -10.10 20.52 13.60
C TYR A 109 -10.37 21.86 12.93
#